data_AF-A0A497SVT5-F1
#
_entry.id   AF-A0A497SVT5-F1
#
_cell.length_a   1.000
_cell.length_b   1.000
_cell.length_c   1.000
_cell.angle_alpha   90.00
_cell.angle_beta   90.00
_cell.angle_gamma   90.00
#
_symmetry.space_group_name_H-M   'P 1'
#
loop_
_entity.id
_entity.type
_entity.pdbx_description
1 polymer ?
#
loop_
_entity_poly.entity_id
_entity_poly.type
_entity_poly.pdbx_seq_one_letter_code
_entity_poly.pdbx_strand_id
1 'polypeptide(L)'
;MQMEAIVETLRRLYKEATPSRNYDRMVETGETRKPNFNVFYYLPREKREQIIEQTLSEFRMRKAERELARRIVEDRAPIDDKKAWREVRDVNERD
;
A
#
# COMPACT_ATOMS: atom_id res chain seq x y z
N MET A 1 -9.75 14.57 6.63
CA MET A 1 -9.34 13.69 7.76
C MET A 1 -9.22 12.21 7.36
N GLN A 2 -10.31 11.46 7.11
CA GLN A 2 -10.20 10.02 6.77
C GLN A 2 -9.42 9.77 5.47
N MET A 3 -9.69 10.54 4.42
CA MET A 3 -8.99 10.40 3.13
C MET A 3 -7.50 10.74 3.23
N GLU A 4 -7.14 11.76 4.02
CA GLU A 4 -5.75 12.15 4.24
C GLU A 4 -4.97 11.06 4.98
N ALA A 5 -5.58 10.42 6.00
CA ALA A 5 -4.97 9.31 6.72
C ALA A 5 -4.70 8.11 5.79
N ILE A 6 -5.65 7.78 4.92
CA ILE A 6 -5.52 6.70 3.93
C ILE A 6 -4.37 7.00 2.96
N VAL A 7 -4.35 8.20 2.37
CA VAL A 7 -3.33 8.60 1.39
C VAL A 7 -1.95 8.63 2.05
N GLU A 8 -1.82 9.18 3.25
CA GLU A 8 -0.55 9.22 3.98
C GLU A 8 -0.04 7.81 4.32
N THR A 9 -0.94 6.91 4.73
CA THR A 9 -0.57 5.52 4.99
C THR A 9 -0.05 4.85 3.71
N LEU A 10 -0.74 5.04 2.58
CA LEU A 10 -0.31 4.50 1.29
C LEU A 10 1.04 5.08 0.84
N ARG A 11 1.30 6.37 1.02
CA ARG A 11 2.61 6.98 0.74
C ARG A 11 3.73 6.27 1.50
N ARG A 12 3.55 6.05 2.81
CA ARG A 12 4.56 5.38 3.64
C ARG A 12 4.74 3.91 3.25
N LEU A 13 3.65 3.20 2.96
CA LEU A 13 3.71 1.81 2.50
C LEU A 13 4.51 1.67 1.19
N TYR A 14 4.19 2.45 0.16
CA TYR A 14 4.85 2.36 -1.13
C TYR A 14 6.29 2.90 -1.12
N LYS A 15 6.60 3.84 -0.22
CA LYS A 15 7.98 4.28 0.02
C LYS A 15 8.85 3.14 0.59
N GLU A 16 8.29 2.30 1.45
CA GLU A 16 9.00 1.18 2.08
C GLU A 16 8.90 -0.14 1.30
N ALA A 17 8.08 -0.18 0.25
CA ALA A 17 7.88 -1.36 -0.58
C ALA A 17 9.10 -1.70 -1.44
N THR A 18 9.09 -2.90 -2.01
CA THR A 18 10.05 -3.35 -3.02
C THR A 18 9.32 -3.64 -4.33
N PRO A 19 9.60 -2.91 -5.43
CA PRO A 19 10.44 -1.70 -5.47
C PRO A 19 9.82 -0.53 -4.70
N SER A 20 10.63 0.42 -4.25
CA SER A 20 10.14 1.64 -3.60
C SER A 20 9.52 2.58 -4.63
N ARG A 21 8.41 3.24 -4.28
CA ARG A 21 7.68 4.12 -5.19
C ARG A 21 7.05 5.30 -4.46
N ASN A 22 7.04 6.45 -5.13
CA ASN A 22 6.27 7.61 -4.69
C ASN A 22 4.79 7.41 -5.08
N TYR A 23 3.92 7.23 -4.08
CA TYR A 23 2.49 6.99 -4.30
C TYR A 23 1.79 8.12 -5.05
N ASP A 24 2.14 9.39 -4.80
CA ASP A 24 1.53 10.52 -5.51
C ASP A 24 1.83 10.46 -7.01
N ARG A 25 3.06 10.10 -7.38
CA ARG A 25 3.44 9.85 -8.79
C ARG A 25 2.67 8.67 -9.39
N MET A 26 2.42 7.62 -8.63
CA MET A 26 1.60 6.49 -9.11
C MET A 26 0.15 6.91 -9.40
N VAL A 27 -0.40 7.82 -8.60
CA VAL A 27 -1.74 8.39 -8.83
C VAL A 27 -1.75 9.29 -10.07
N GLU A 28 -0.77 10.18 -10.20
CA GLU A 28 -0.62 11.09 -11.35
C GLU A 28 -0.48 10.33 -12.67
N THR A 29 0.33 9.28 -12.69
CA THR A 29 0.59 8.45 -13.89
C THR A 29 -0.52 7.44 -14.18
N GLY A 30 -1.53 7.33 -13.31
CA GLY A 30 -2.63 6.37 -13.44
C GLY A 30 -2.24 4.93 -13.15
N GLU A 31 -1.05 4.67 -12.60
CA GLU A 31 -0.59 3.34 -12.22
C GLU A 31 -1.55 2.68 -11.21
N THR A 32 -2.07 3.45 -10.26
CA THR A 32 -3.04 3.00 -9.25
C THR A 32 -4.42 2.64 -9.80
N ARG A 33 -4.69 2.95 -11.08
CA ARG A 33 -5.94 2.57 -11.77
C ARG A 33 -5.83 1.21 -12.45
N LYS A 34 -4.62 0.67 -12.60
CA LYS A 34 -4.43 -0.66 -13.18
C LYS A 34 -4.97 -1.72 -12.22
N PRO A 35 -5.70 -2.74 -12.72
CA PRO A 35 -6.09 -3.87 -11.89
C PRO A 35 -4.86 -4.51 -11.24
N ASN A 36 -4.97 -4.86 -9.96
CA ASN A 36 -3.93 -5.55 -9.20
C ASN A 36 -2.56 -4.85 -9.19
N PHE A 37 -2.49 -3.52 -9.38
CA PHE A 37 -1.19 -2.82 -9.41
C PHE A 37 -0.34 -3.03 -8.14
N ASN A 38 -0.99 -3.29 -7.00
CA ASN A 38 -0.33 -3.56 -5.73
C ASN A 38 0.49 -4.87 -5.74
N VAL A 39 0.20 -5.82 -6.64
CA VAL A 39 0.95 -7.09 -6.75
C VAL A 39 2.37 -6.91 -7.32
N PHE A 40 2.64 -5.76 -7.94
CA PHE A 40 3.98 -5.40 -8.41
C PHE A 40 4.90 -4.96 -7.26
N TYR A 41 4.34 -4.78 -6.07
CA TYR A 41 5.02 -4.24 -4.91
C TYR A 41 4.95 -5.22 -3.73
N TYR A 42 6.10 -5.42 -3.09
CA TYR A 42 6.21 -6.28 -1.92
C TYR A 42 6.53 -5.50 -0.66
N LEU A 43 5.80 -5.79 0.41
CA LEU A 43 6.14 -5.32 1.76
C LEU A 43 5.78 -6.42 2.78
N PRO A 44 6.73 -6.87 3.63
CA PRO A 44 6.43 -7.88 4.65
C PRO A 44 5.26 -7.46 5.55
N ARG A 45 4.40 -8.42 5.90
CA ARG A 45 3.18 -8.20 6.68
C ARG A 45 3.41 -7.39 7.95
N GLU A 46 4.41 -7.78 8.74
CA GLU A 46 4.74 -7.12 10.00
C GLU A 46 5.05 -5.63 9.80
N LYS A 47 5.82 -5.30 8.76
CA LYS A 47 6.17 -3.92 8.42
C LYS A 47 4.96 -3.13 7.91
N ARG A 48 4.11 -3.78 7.10
CA ARG A 48 2.83 -3.20 6.63
C ARG A 48 1.93 -2.85 7.82
N GLU A 49 1.73 -3.79 8.74
CA GLU A 49 0.89 -3.61 9.93
C GLU A 49 1.43 -2.51 10.85
N GLN A 50 2.75 -2.46 11.07
CA GLN A 50 3.40 -1.39 11.83
C GLN A 50 3.14 -0.01 11.22
N ILE A 51 3.34 0.15 9.91
CA ILE A 51 3.10 1.43 9.22
C ILE A 51 1.63 1.84 9.30
N ILE A 52 0.71 0.90 9.09
CA ILE A 52 -0.74 1.17 9.17
C ILE A 52 -1.12 1.62 10.58
N GLU A 53 -0.72 0.88 11.61
CA GLU A 53 -1.08 1.20 12.99
C GLU A 53 -0.50 2.55 13.42
N GLN A 54 0.79 2.77 13.14
CA GLN A 54 1.48 4.04 13.45
C GLN A 54 0.78 5.21 12.75
N THR A 55 0.61 5.14 11.43
CA THR A 55 0.06 6.26 10.66
C THR A 55 -1.37 6.56 11.08
N LEU A 56 -2.25 5.56 11.19
CA LEU A 56 -3.65 5.80 11.58
C LEU A 56 -3.78 6.32 13.03
N SER A 57 -2.81 6.04 13.91
CA SER A 57 -2.81 6.57 15.28
C SER A 57 -2.53 8.08 15.33
N GLU A 58 -1.85 8.63 14.32
CA GLU A 58 -1.53 10.06 14.22
C GLU A 58 -2.79 10.91 13.93
N PHE A 59 -3.82 10.34 13.30
CA PHE A 59 -4.97 11.09 12.76
C PHE A 59 -6.18 11.26 13.69
N ARG A 60 -6.06 10.97 15.00
CA ARG A 60 -7.14 11.14 16.02
C ARG A 60 -8.54 10.68 15.55
N MET A 61 -8.60 9.53 14.89
CA MET A 61 -9.84 9.01 14.29
C MET A 61 -10.69 8.26 15.33
N ARG A 62 -12.02 8.24 15.14
CA ARG A 62 -12.89 7.35 15.93
C ARG A 62 -12.65 5.89 15.51
N LYS A 63 -12.97 4.94 16.39
CA LYS A 63 -12.76 3.49 16.16
C LYS A 63 -13.33 3.01 14.82
N ALA A 64 -14.58 3.36 14.51
CA ALA A 64 -15.24 2.94 13.26
C ALA A 64 -14.56 3.52 12.01
N GLU A 65 -14.10 4.78 12.08
CA GLU A 65 -13.40 5.45 10.98
C GLU A 65 -12.02 4.82 10.75
N ARG A 66 -11.31 4.49 11.84
CA ARG A 66 -10.02 3.81 11.80
C ARG A 66 -10.15 2.42 11.18
N GLU A 67 -11.19 1.68 11.54
CA GLU A 67 -11.45 0.35 10.98
C GLU A 67 -11.76 0.42 9.48
N LEU A 68 -12.58 1.39 9.05
CA LEU A 68 -12.86 1.62 7.64
C LEU A 68 -11.58 2.01 6.87
N ALA A 69 -10.80 2.95 7.40
CA ALA A 69 -9.54 3.38 6.78
C ALA A 69 -8.55 2.22 6.66
N ARG A 70 -8.44 1.38 7.69
CA ARG A 70 -7.60 0.18 7.66
C ARG A 70 -7.98 -0.77 6.53
N ARG A 71 -9.28 -1.08 6.37
CA ARG A 71 -9.76 -1.96 5.29
C ARG A 71 -9.42 -1.38 3.91
N ILE A 72 -9.65 -0.09 3.71
CA ILE A 72 -9.34 0.59 2.44
C ILE A 72 -7.83 0.54 2.13
N VAL A 73 -6.99 0.73 3.17
CA VAL A 73 -5.54 0.64 3.01
C VAL A 73 -5.11 -0.79 2.70
N GLU A 74 -5.61 -1.79 3.42
CA GLU A 74 -5.25 -3.20 3.22
C GLU A 74 -5.57 -3.68 1.80
N ASP A 75 -6.72 -3.29 1.24
CA ASP A 75 -7.11 -3.62 -0.15
C ASP A 75 -6.17 -3.04 -1.21
N ARG A 76 -5.44 -1.96 -0.88
CA ARG A 76 -4.58 -1.23 -1.81
C ARG A 76 -3.09 -1.30 -1.47
N ALA A 77 -2.75 -1.95 -0.37
CA ALA A 77 -1.38 -2.03 0.10
C ALA A 77 -0.55 -3.00 -0.76
N PRO A 78 0.79 -2.83 -0.79
CA PRO A 78 1.69 -3.84 -1.34
C PRO A 78 1.39 -5.23 -0.77
N ILE A 79 1.56 -6.25 -1.59
CA ILE A 79 1.35 -7.63 -1.16
C ILE A 79 2.46 -8.06 -0.19
N ASP A 80 2.09 -8.93 0.74
CA ASP A 80 2.97 -9.55 1.74
C ASP A 80 3.35 -10.99 1.37
N ASP A 81 2.77 -11.53 0.30
CA ASP A 81 3.18 -12.80 -0.28
C ASP A 81 4.39 -12.60 -1.21
N LYS A 82 5.56 -13.00 -0.71
CA LYS A 82 6.83 -12.91 -1.44
C LYS A 82 6.87 -13.81 -2.67
N LYS A 83 6.18 -14.95 -2.65
CA LYS A 83 6.15 -15.90 -3.76
C LYS A 83 5.32 -15.32 -4.91
N ALA A 84 4.10 -14.86 -4.61
CA ALA A 84 3.23 -14.23 -5.60
C ALA A 84 3.90 -13.01 -6.24
N TRP A 85 4.59 -12.17 -5.45
CA TRP A 85 5.33 -11.02 -5.98
C TRP A 85 6.44 -11.42 -6.96
N ARG A 86 7.23 -12.46 -6.64
CA ARG A 86 8.30 -12.95 -7.52
C ARG A 86 7.75 -13.49 -8.83
N GLU A 87 6.68 -14.28 -8.77
CA GLU A 87 6.05 -14.83 -9.98
C GLU A 87 5.59 -13.73 -10.93
N VAL A 88 4.96 -12.68 -10.41
CA VAL A 88 4.55 -11.52 -11.21
C VAL A 88 5.75 -10.79 -11.79
N ARG A 89 6.81 -10.57 -11.00
CA ARG A 89 8.01 -9.86 -11.46
C ARG A 89 8.73 -10.62 -12.57
N ASP A 90 8.93 -11.93 -12.39
CA ASP A 90 9.64 -12.78 -13.35
C ASP A 90 8.88 -12.89 -14.69
N VAL A 91 7.55 -12.78 -14.69
CA VAL A 91 6.74 -12.71 -15.91
C VAL A 91 6.98 -11.38 -16.64
N ASN A 92 6.98 -10.25 -15.93
CA ASN A 92 7.14 -8.93 -16.55
C ASN A 92 8.58 -8.60 -16.98
N GLU A 93 9.60 -9.28 -16.44
CA GLU A 93 11.00 -9.12 -16.88
C GLU A 93 11.33 -9.94 -18.15
N ARG A 94 10.41 -10.80 -18.62
CA ARG A 94 10.58 -11.65 -19.82
C ARG A 94 9.89 -11.10 -21.07
N ASP A 95 9.08 -10.06 -20.93
CA ASP A 95 8.39 -9.33 -22.00
C ASP A 95 9.13 -8.03 -22.34
#